data_AF-A0A935AFS8-F1
#
_entry.id   AF-A0A935AFS8-F1
#
_cell.length_a   1.000
_cell.length_b   1.000
_cell.length_c   1.000
_cell.angle_alpha   90.00
_cell.angle_beta   90.00
_cell.angle_gamma   90.00
#
_symmetry.space_group_name_H-M   'P 1'
#
loop_
_entity.id
_entity.type
_entity.pdbx_description
1 polymer ?
#
loop_
_entity_poly.entity_id
_entity_poly.type
_entity_poly.pdbx_seq_one_letter_code
_entity_poly.pdbx_strand_id
1 'polypeptide(L)'
;MTTVTAETFVQVPLKFAFRAFTNATSLREWLCDVATVAPHPHGRMYLWWAGDFYSSGHYLEVEENKRVKFRWFSNIDPAPTEVTVTFAEKDGGVNVRMDHEAPEGEAWKGKPESFRENWQDSLRNLKSVLETGMDLRIAERPMLGIIPGDFSPEQAAALGVPVREGLRLDGTVDGMGAQRAGLQRDDVLVSMAGKPITNDFSSLQVAIAGVKGGDVVEVELYRGAEKKKVSMQMSKRPMPDVPFNPAELAKQARAMFEPALDEIEKTFAGCTDEQAMKRPAPNEWSALEVVAHLIQGERFNANYLSSLIDGYEPTTDGFGSNVNASVEATVRANPSIKQMLDALRRMVNELLIYTELIPAEFVENKGSYYRFGLGLLQPGFHLNAHNEQIRNALEAGKK
;
A
#
# COMPACT_ATOMS: atom_id res chain seq x y z
N MET A 1 -24.03 22.14 19.80
CA MET A 1 -23.15 21.39 18.89
C MET A 1 -21.75 21.92 19.12
N THR A 2 -20.76 21.05 19.25
CA THR A 2 -19.35 21.47 19.30
C THR A 2 -18.79 21.46 17.88
N THR A 3 -18.14 22.55 17.47
CA THR A 3 -17.45 22.63 16.18
C THR A 3 -15.94 22.51 16.37
N VAL A 4 -15.33 21.60 15.59
CA VAL A 4 -13.88 21.43 15.50
C VAL A 4 -13.43 21.94 14.13
N THR A 5 -12.57 22.94 14.14
CA THR A 5 -11.97 23.48 12.91
C THR A 5 -10.56 22.93 12.71
N ALA A 6 -10.25 22.55 11.48
CA ALA A 6 -8.89 22.30 10.99
C ALA A 6 -8.73 22.92 9.59
N GLU A 7 -7.53 23.39 9.25
CA GLU A 7 -7.26 23.98 7.94
C GLU A 7 -5.86 23.66 7.45
N THR A 8 -5.67 23.68 6.13
CA THR A 8 -4.36 23.53 5.50
C THR A 8 -4.32 24.34 4.21
N PHE A 9 -3.13 24.80 3.84
CA PHE A 9 -2.87 25.47 2.57
C PHE A 9 -2.15 24.51 1.61
N VAL A 10 -2.65 24.40 0.39
CA VAL A 10 -2.10 23.53 -0.65
C VAL A 10 -1.79 24.29 -1.94
N GLN A 11 -0.61 24.06 -2.51
CA GLN A 11 -0.17 24.68 -3.76
C GLN A 11 -0.62 23.88 -4.99
N VAL A 12 -1.93 23.83 -5.24
CA VAL A 12 -2.53 23.16 -6.40
C VAL A 12 -3.69 23.98 -6.98
N PRO A 13 -4.06 23.75 -8.26
CA PRO A 13 -5.31 24.26 -8.81
C PRO A 13 -6.53 23.89 -7.97
N LEU A 14 -7.49 24.82 -7.86
CA LEU A 14 -8.73 24.68 -7.08
C LEU A 14 -9.50 23.39 -7.37
N LYS A 15 -9.54 22.97 -8.65
CA LYS A 15 -10.20 21.74 -9.08
C LYS A 15 -9.69 20.50 -8.35
N PHE A 16 -8.39 20.42 -8.03
CA PHE A 16 -7.83 19.24 -7.35
C PHE A 16 -8.12 19.25 -5.85
N ALA A 17 -8.08 20.43 -5.21
CA ALA A 17 -8.52 20.56 -3.82
C ALA A 17 -9.99 20.17 -3.66
N PHE A 18 -10.87 20.61 -4.57
CA PHE A 18 -12.27 20.23 -4.58
C PHE A 18 -12.48 18.74 -4.89
N ARG A 19 -11.77 18.20 -5.89
CA ARG A 19 -11.81 16.77 -6.26
C ARG A 19 -11.45 15.86 -5.09
N ALA A 20 -10.52 16.29 -4.22
CA ALA A 20 -10.09 15.52 -3.05
C ALA A 20 -11.23 15.11 -2.10
N PHE A 21 -12.37 15.82 -2.14
CA PHE A 21 -13.55 15.57 -1.32
C PHE A 21 -14.77 15.08 -2.13
N THR A 22 -14.66 14.97 -3.45
CA THR A 22 -15.79 14.65 -4.33
C THR A 22 -15.56 13.45 -5.24
N ASN A 23 -14.35 12.86 -5.22
CA ASN A 23 -14.04 11.66 -5.98
C ASN A 23 -13.52 10.54 -5.08
N ALA A 24 -14.00 9.32 -5.34
CA ALA A 24 -13.66 8.13 -4.57
C ALA A 24 -12.16 7.82 -4.58
N THR A 25 -11.52 7.82 -5.76
CA THR A 25 -10.09 7.57 -5.90
C THR A 25 -9.25 8.59 -5.13
N SER A 26 -9.63 9.88 -5.11
CA SER A 26 -8.88 10.85 -4.31
C SER A 26 -9.12 10.71 -2.81
N LEU A 27 -10.32 10.37 -2.34
CA LEU A 27 -10.53 10.06 -0.92
C LEU A 27 -9.67 8.88 -0.46
N ARG A 28 -9.44 7.90 -1.34
CA ARG A 28 -8.54 6.76 -1.09
C ARG A 28 -7.06 7.15 -1.06
N GLU A 29 -6.68 8.24 -1.70
CA GLU A 29 -5.28 8.70 -1.73
C GLU A 29 -4.83 9.34 -0.42
N TRP A 30 -5.72 10.06 0.26
CA TRP A 30 -5.34 10.84 1.44
C TRP A 30 -6.09 10.49 2.73
N LEU A 31 -7.35 10.08 2.64
CA LEU A 31 -8.23 9.95 3.80
C LEU A 31 -8.35 8.50 4.27
N CYS A 32 -8.90 7.62 3.42
CA CYS A 32 -9.27 6.25 3.76
C CYS A 32 -8.65 5.21 2.81
N ASP A 33 -8.87 3.92 3.03
CA ASP A 33 -8.32 2.84 2.19
C ASP A 33 -9.30 2.45 1.06
N VAL A 34 -10.60 2.50 1.37
CA VAL A 34 -11.70 2.28 0.41
C VAL A 34 -12.69 3.41 0.49
N ALA A 35 -13.17 3.87 -0.67
CA ALA A 35 -14.22 4.86 -0.78
C ALA A 35 -15.16 4.54 -1.94
N THR A 36 -16.45 4.80 -1.76
CA THR A 36 -17.40 5.00 -2.87
C THR A 36 -18.27 6.22 -2.58
N VAL A 37 -18.41 7.12 -3.55
CA VAL A 37 -19.11 8.40 -3.37
C VAL A 37 -19.94 8.80 -4.58
N ALA A 38 -20.97 9.62 -4.36
CA ALA A 38 -21.70 10.34 -5.39
C ALA A 38 -21.85 11.81 -4.96
N PRO A 39 -21.04 12.75 -5.49
CA PRO A 39 -20.94 14.12 -4.97
C PRO A 39 -22.09 15.02 -5.47
N HIS A 40 -23.29 14.77 -4.96
CA HIS A 40 -24.47 15.63 -5.14
C HIS A 40 -25.35 15.52 -3.89
N PRO A 41 -26.29 16.46 -3.62
CA PRO A 41 -27.20 16.33 -2.49
C PRO A 41 -27.89 14.96 -2.45
N HIS A 42 -27.91 14.33 -1.28
CA HIS A 42 -28.37 12.95 -1.01
C HIS A 42 -27.54 11.82 -1.65
N GLY A 43 -26.46 12.15 -2.35
CA GLY A 43 -25.55 11.18 -2.92
C GLY A 43 -24.76 10.45 -1.84
N ARG A 44 -24.58 9.14 -2.00
CA ARG A 44 -23.97 8.25 -1.02
C ARG A 44 -22.50 8.57 -0.73
N MET A 45 -22.06 8.20 0.47
CA MET A 45 -20.66 8.18 0.88
C MET A 45 -20.42 6.95 1.75
N TYR A 46 -19.45 6.12 1.36
CA TYR A 46 -18.97 4.97 2.14
C TYR A 46 -17.47 5.02 2.20
N LEU A 47 -16.91 4.99 3.41
CA LEU A 47 -15.48 5.10 3.68
C LEU A 47 -15.07 3.99 4.64
N TRP A 48 -13.93 3.35 4.38
CA TRP A 48 -13.36 2.33 5.24
C TRP A 48 -11.85 2.50 5.34
N TRP A 49 -11.34 2.29 6.55
CA TRP A 49 -9.91 2.31 6.88
C TRP A 49 -9.48 0.92 7.32
N ALA A 50 -8.18 0.61 7.20
CA ALA A 50 -7.61 -0.65 7.61
C ALA A 50 -8.09 -1.09 9.01
N GLY A 51 -8.57 -2.32 9.11
CA GLY A 51 -9.21 -2.87 10.32
C GLY A 51 -10.73 -2.72 10.29
N ASP A 52 -11.33 -2.51 11.45
CA ASP A 52 -12.80 -2.53 11.61
C ASP A 52 -13.45 -1.14 11.59
N PHE A 53 -12.69 -0.07 11.32
CA PHE A 53 -13.19 1.30 11.33
C PHE A 53 -13.80 1.70 9.98
N TYR A 54 -15.07 2.09 9.97
CA TYR A 54 -15.77 2.56 8.79
C TYR A 54 -16.76 3.68 9.11
N SER A 55 -17.11 4.44 8.08
CA SER A 55 -18.14 5.48 8.14
C SER A 55 -18.99 5.47 6.88
N SER A 56 -20.27 5.79 7.05
CA SER A 56 -21.22 5.86 5.94
C SER A 56 -22.13 7.07 6.08
N GLY A 57 -22.63 7.59 4.96
CA GLY A 57 -23.34 8.85 4.95
C GLY A 57 -23.77 9.31 3.57
N HIS A 58 -24.00 10.61 3.46
CA HIS A 58 -24.35 11.26 2.21
C HIS A 58 -23.95 12.73 2.19
N TYR A 59 -23.80 13.28 0.99
CA TYR A 59 -23.60 14.71 0.79
C TYR A 59 -24.90 15.47 1.07
N LEU A 60 -24.79 16.58 1.78
CA LEU A 60 -25.87 17.52 2.06
C LEU A 60 -25.84 18.67 1.04
N GLU A 61 -24.65 19.21 0.76
CA GLU A 61 -24.44 20.33 -0.16
C GLU A 61 -23.16 20.08 -0.96
N VAL A 62 -23.21 20.36 -2.27
CA VAL A 62 -22.04 20.33 -3.15
C VAL A 62 -22.11 21.55 -4.05
N GLU A 63 -21.28 22.54 -3.75
CA GLU A 63 -21.09 23.73 -4.58
C GLU A 63 -19.71 23.63 -5.22
N GLU A 64 -19.70 23.40 -6.54
CA GLU A 64 -18.48 23.17 -7.30
C GLU A 64 -17.41 24.22 -7.00
N ASN A 65 -16.21 23.74 -6.64
CA ASN A 65 -15.04 24.56 -6.35
C ASN A 65 -15.20 25.58 -5.20
N LYS A 66 -16.24 25.46 -4.37
CA LYS A 66 -16.51 26.39 -3.26
C LYS A 66 -16.69 25.68 -1.93
N ARG A 67 -17.58 24.70 -1.89
CA ARG A 67 -18.04 24.10 -0.64
C ARG A 67 -18.55 22.68 -0.83
N VAL A 68 -18.23 21.82 0.12
CA VAL A 68 -18.80 20.48 0.25
C VAL A 68 -19.27 20.30 1.69
N LYS A 69 -20.53 19.91 1.89
CA LYS A 69 -21.04 19.52 3.20
C LYS A 69 -21.54 18.09 3.12
N PHE A 70 -21.11 17.24 4.06
CA PHE A 70 -21.60 15.87 4.16
C PHE A 70 -21.91 15.49 5.60
N ARG A 71 -22.84 14.55 5.75
CA ARG A 71 -23.18 13.93 7.02
C ARG A 71 -22.74 12.47 6.96
N TRP A 72 -22.07 12.02 8.01
CA TRP A 72 -21.58 10.65 8.10
C TRP A 72 -21.80 10.06 9.49
N PHE A 73 -21.67 8.74 9.60
CA PHE A 73 -21.83 8.01 10.83
C PHE A 73 -20.79 6.89 10.89
N SER A 74 -19.81 7.07 11.78
CA SER A 74 -18.78 6.07 12.03
C SER A 74 -19.28 4.99 12.97
N ASN A 75 -18.78 3.77 12.82
CA ASN A 75 -19.18 2.62 13.65
C ASN A 75 -18.84 2.74 15.15
N ILE A 76 -18.02 3.73 15.52
CA ILE A 76 -17.60 4.02 16.90
C ILE A 76 -18.24 5.30 17.47
N ASP A 77 -19.05 6.00 16.68
CA ASP A 77 -19.67 7.25 17.11
C ASP A 77 -21.08 7.01 17.71
N PRO A 78 -21.54 7.84 18.66
CA PRO A 78 -22.87 7.69 19.27
C PRO A 78 -24.01 8.07 18.32
N ALA A 79 -23.76 8.99 17.40
CA ALA A 79 -24.72 9.48 16.42
C ALA A 79 -23.98 10.08 15.21
N PRO A 80 -24.67 10.34 14.08
CA PRO A 80 -24.05 10.97 12.93
C PRO A 80 -23.56 12.39 13.22
N THR A 81 -22.48 12.80 12.54
CA THR A 81 -21.90 14.16 12.59
C THR A 81 -21.84 14.78 11.19
N GLU A 82 -21.59 16.08 11.13
CA GLU A 82 -21.55 16.83 9.87
C GLU A 82 -20.18 17.48 9.67
N VAL A 83 -19.68 17.44 8.44
CA VAL A 83 -18.42 18.08 8.06
C VAL A 83 -18.71 19.06 6.92
N THR A 84 -18.30 20.31 7.11
CA THR A 84 -18.30 21.34 6.07
C THR A 84 -16.86 21.60 5.64
N VAL A 85 -16.59 21.48 4.35
CA VAL A 85 -15.31 21.81 3.72
C VAL A 85 -15.50 23.04 2.84
N THR A 86 -14.63 24.02 2.98
CA THR A 86 -14.63 25.24 2.16
C THR A 86 -13.27 25.42 1.50
N PHE A 87 -13.30 25.95 0.28
CA PHE A 87 -12.12 26.17 -0.55
C PHE A 87 -12.01 27.66 -0.88
N ALA A 88 -10.86 28.25 -0.58
CA ALA A 88 -10.59 29.65 -0.90
C ALA A 88 -9.25 29.75 -1.62
N GLU A 89 -9.25 30.28 -2.85
CA GLU A 89 -8.01 30.60 -3.55
C GLU A 89 -7.24 31.69 -2.82
N LYS A 90 -5.94 31.46 -2.63
CA LYS A 90 -5.03 32.40 -1.97
C LYS A 90 -3.61 32.13 -2.47
N ASP A 91 -2.86 33.18 -2.82
CA ASP A 91 -1.43 33.09 -3.16
C ASP A 91 -1.09 31.99 -4.19
N GLY A 92 -1.94 31.81 -5.20
CA GLY A 92 -1.77 30.80 -6.26
C GLY A 92 -2.03 29.35 -5.83
N GLY A 93 -2.54 29.14 -4.61
CA GLY A 93 -2.98 27.85 -4.08
C GLY A 93 -4.36 27.96 -3.45
N VAL A 94 -4.70 27.00 -2.58
CA VAL A 94 -6.03 26.87 -1.98
C VAL A 94 -5.89 26.70 -0.48
N ASN A 95 -6.60 27.52 0.30
CA ASN A 95 -6.88 27.21 1.69
C ASN A 95 -8.08 26.25 1.74
N VAL A 96 -7.85 25.07 2.31
CA VAL A 96 -8.87 24.05 2.58
C VAL A 96 -9.19 24.11 4.06
N ARG A 97 -10.40 24.54 4.40
CA ARG A 97 -10.89 24.61 5.77
C ARG A 97 -11.98 23.56 6.00
N MET A 98 -11.85 22.81 7.08
CA MET A 98 -12.80 21.80 7.53
C MET A 98 -13.40 22.21 8.88
N ASP A 99 -14.72 22.26 8.95
CA ASP A 99 -15.49 22.45 10.18
C ASP A 99 -16.31 21.17 10.44
N HIS A 100 -15.97 20.44 11.50
CA HIS A 100 -16.63 19.19 11.91
C HIS A 100 -17.53 19.47 13.12
N GLU A 101 -18.83 19.33 12.94
CA GLU A 101 -19.86 19.57 13.95
C GLU A 101 -20.36 18.26 14.56
N ALA A 102 -20.23 18.15 15.88
CA ALA A 102 -20.71 17.01 16.65
C ALA A 102 -21.71 17.43 17.73
N PRO A 103 -22.66 16.56 18.11
CA PRO A 103 -23.51 16.78 19.27
C PRO A 103 -22.71 16.96 20.58
N GLU A 104 -23.34 17.57 21.57
CA GLU A 104 -22.79 17.71 22.92
C GLU A 104 -23.33 16.60 23.84
N GLY A 105 -22.71 16.45 25.02
CA GLY A 105 -23.13 15.51 26.06
C GLY A 105 -22.04 14.52 26.46
N GLU A 106 -22.31 13.72 27.49
CA GLU A 106 -21.29 12.82 28.08
C GLU A 106 -20.77 11.78 27.08
N ALA A 107 -21.62 11.29 26.17
CA ALA A 107 -21.23 10.36 25.12
C ALA A 107 -20.22 10.95 24.10
N TRP A 108 -20.05 12.27 24.08
CA TRP A 108 -19.17 13.01 23.17
C TRP A 108 -17.91 13.55 23.87
N LYS A 109 -17.73 13.27 25.16
CA LYS A 109 -16.57 13.74 25.93
C LYS A 109 -15.26 13.25 25.32
N GLY A 110 -14.34 14.19 25.07
CA GLY A 110 -13.02 13.91 24.47
C GLY A 110 -13.02 13.69 22.95
N LYS A 111 -14.17 13.38 22.31
CA LYS A 111 -14.26 13.18 20.85
C LYS A 111 -13.86 14.43 20.04
N PRO A 112 -14.27 15.66 20.41
CA PRO A 112 -13.83 16.86 19.68
C PRO A 112 -12.31 17.05 19.61
N GLU A 113 -11.57 16.71 20.67
CA GLU A 113 -10.10 16.77 20.65
C GLU A 113 -9.52 15.71 19.71
N SER A 114 -10.02 14.48 19.80
CA SER A 114 -9.61 13.40 18.89
C SER A 114 -9.90 13.74 17.43
N PHE A 115 -11.05 14.34 17.12
CA PHE A 115 -11.34 14.83 15.77
C PHE A 115 -10.33 15.89 15.31
N ARG A 116 -9.91 16.80 16.21
CA ARG A 116 -8.93 17.83 15.88
C ARG A 116 -7.58 17.22 15.51
N GLU A 117 -7.07 16.33 16.36
CA GLU A 117 -5.80 15.63 16.14
C GLU A 117 -5.82 14.81 14.84
N ASN A 118 -6.89 14.03 14.63
CA ASN A 118 -7.08 13.22 13.42
C ASN A 118 -7.18 14.07 12.15
N TRP A 119 -7.86 15.22 12.21
CA TRP A 119 -7.95 16.12 11.06
C TRP A 119 -6.62 16.81 10.77
N GLN A 120 -5.85 17.20 11.79
CA GLN A 120 -4.51 17.75 11.58
C GLN A 120 -3.60 16.76 10.85
N ASP A 121 -3.58 15.50 11.29
CA ASP A 121 -2.76 14.45 10.65
C ASP A 121 -3.26 14.12 9.23
N SER A 122 -4.58 14.08 9.02
CA SER A 122 -5.18 13.79 7.72
C SER A 122 -4.99 14.94 6.71
N LEU A 123 -5.08 16.21 7.16
CA LEU A 123 -4.80 17.38 6.31
C LEU A 123 -3.32 17.54 5.99
N ARG A 124 -2.42 17.08 6.86
CA ARG A 124 -0.99 16.94 6.54
C ARG A 124 -0.79 15.95 5.39
N ASN A 125 -1.50 14.82 5.41
CA ASN A 125 -1.44 13.85 4.32
C ASN A 125 -2.06 14.39 3.03
N LEU A 126 -3.23 15.05 3.10
CA LEU A 126 -3.87 15.72 1.96
C LEU A 126 -2.89 16.67 1.26
N LYS A 127 -2.19 17.50 2.02
CA LYS A 127 -1.18 18.42 1.48
C LYS A 127 -0.08 17.67 0.73
N SER A 128 0.47 16.61 1.31
CA SER A 128 1.51 15.79 0.67
C SER A 128 1.01 15.15 -0.63
N VAL A 129 -0.16 14.53 -0.61
CA VAL A 129 -0.77 13.90 -1.78
C VAL A 129 -1.01 14.92 -2.90
N LEU A 130 -1.56 16.09 -2.58
CA LEU A 130 -1.85 17.12 -3.58
C LEU A 130 -0.56 17.78 -4.12
N GLU A 131 0.43 18.07 -3.27
CA GLU A 131 1.62 18.82 -3.68
C GLU A 131 2.74 17.93 -4.27
N THR A 132 2.86 16.68 -3.81
CA THR A 132 3.96 15.77 -4.19
C THR A 132 3.50 14.42 -4.71
N GLY A 133 2.20 14.09 -4.58
CA GLY A 133 1.66 12.76 -4.90
C GLY A 133 1.88 11.70 -3.83
N MET A 134 2.67 12.00 -2.79
CA MET A 134 3.09 11.01 -1.82
C MET A 134 2.05 10.84 -0.71
N ASP A 135 1.56 9.61 -0.53
CA ASP A 135 0.73 9.24 0.62
C ASP A 135 1.63 8.94 1.84
N LEU A 136 1.60 9.84 2.82
CA LEU A 136 2.36 9.73 4.07
C LEU A 136 1.90 8.54 4.92
N ARG A 137 0.65 8.08 4.78
CA ARG A 137 0.17 6.85 5.46
C ARG A 137 0.90 5.60 4.99
N ILE A 138 1.57 5.67 3.84
CA ILE A 138 2.43 4.61 3.28
C ILE A 138 3.89 4.96 3.50
N ALA A 139 4.32 6.17 3.12
CA ALA A 139 5.73 6.58 3.15
C ALA A 139 6.30 6.65 4.58
N GLU A 140 5.49 7.02 5.56
CA GLU A 140 5.89 7.13 6.96
C GLU A 140 5.52 5.89 7.79
N ARG A 141 5.15 4.78 7.16
CA ARG A 141 4.99 3.51 7.89
C ARG A 141 6.32 3.16 8.56
N PRO A 142 6.32 2.85 9.87
CA PRO A 142 7.55 2.53 10.58
C PRO A 142 8.11 1.20 10.11
N MET A 143 9.37 1.21 9.66
CA MET A 143 10.11 0.02 9.23
C MET A 143 11.26 -0.20 10.20
N LEU A 144 11.21 -1.31 10.94
CA LEU A 144 12.27 -1.67 11.89
C LEU A 144 13.53 -2.13 11.14
N GLY A 145 13.33 -2.95 10.10
CA GLY A 145 14.42 -3.63 9.40
C GLY A 145 14.97 -4.82 10.17
N ILE A 146 14.08 -5.67 10.68
CA ILE A 146 14.43 -6.91 11.37
C ILE A 146 14.01 -8.13 10.53
N ILE A 147 14.68 -9.24 10.75
CA ILE A 147 14.27 -10.56 10.27
C ILE A 147 13.85 -11.34 11.53
N PRO A 148 12.53 -11.45 11.82
CA PRO A 148 12.05 -12.21 12.96
C PRO A 148 12.46 -13.67 12.85
N GLY A 149 12.83 -14.27 13.98
CA GLY A 149 13.08 -15.69 14.11
C GLY A 149 12.28 -16.28 15.25
N ASP A 150 12.06 -17.59 15.21
CA ASP A 150 11.37 -18.31 16.29
C ASP A 150 12.10 -18.12 17.63
N PHE A 151 11.35 -18.07 18.73
CA PHE A 151 11.89 -18.01 20.09
C PHE A 151 11.19 -19.00 21.02
N SER A 152 11.78 -20.18 21.18
CA SER A 152 11.34 -21.26 22.05
C SER A 152 12.13 -21.32 23.36
N PRO A 153 11.66 -22.04 24.40
CA PRO A 153 12.42 -22.27 25.62
C PRO A 153 13.79 -22.91 25.38
N GLU A 154 13.91 -23.80 24.38
CA GLU A 154 15.16 -24.44 23.99
C GLU A 154 16.13 -23.41 23.39
N GLN A 155 15.63 -22.50 22.55
CA GLN A 155 16.43 -21.39 22.03
C GLN A 155 16.85 -20.43 23.14
N ALA A 156 15.96 -20.11 24.08
CA ALA A 156 16.30 -19.28 25.23
C ALA A 156 17.44 -19.88 26.06
N ALA A 157 17.39 -21.19 26.32
CA ALA A 157 18.45 -21.91 27.02
C ALA A 157 19.76 -21.95 26.22
N ALA A 158 19.69 -22.21 24.90
CA ALA A 158 20.86 -22.25 24.02
C ALA A 158 21.56 -20.90 23.91
N LEU A 159 20.80 -19.80 23.88
CA LEU A 159 21.32 -18.43 23.84
C LEU A 159 21.79 -17.93 25.22
N GLY A 160 21.39 -18.60 26.31
CA GLY A 160 21.72 -18.18 27.68
C GLY A 160 21.02 -16.89 28.10
N VAL A 161 19.85 -16.59 27.53
CA VAL A 161 19.04 -15.41 27.88
C VAL A 161 18.17 -15.71 29.11
N PRO A 162 18.02 -14.77 30.07
CA PRO A 162 17.26 -15.00 31.31
C PRO A 162 15.75 -14.77 31.15
N VAL A 163 15.23 -14.89 29.92
CA VAL A 163 13.82 -14.66 29.57
C VAL A 163 13.25 -15.82 28.77
N ARG A 164 11.93 -16.00 28.86
CA ARG A 164 11.18 -17.00 28.09
C ARG A 164 10.20 -16.38 27.09
N GLU A 165 10.09 -15.06 27.11
CA GLU A 165 9.25 -14.28 26.22
C GLU A 165 10.09 -13.21 25.52
N GLY A 166 9.81 -12.98 24.24
CA GLY A 166 10.46 -11.97 23.42
C GLY A 166 10.46 -12.35 21.94
N LEU A 167 11.05 -11.47 21.12
CA LEU A 167 11.22 -11.69 19.69
C LEU A 167 12.70 -11.87 19.37
N ARG A 168 13.11 -13.11 19.02
CA ARG A 168 14.46 -13.38 18.54
C ARG A 168 14.64 -12.86 17.12
N LEU A 169 15.83 -12.37 16.81
CA LEU A 169 16.19 -11.95 15.46
C LEU A 169 17.04 -13.00 14.74
N ASP A 170 16.63 -13.41 13.54
CA ASP A 170 17.51 -14.14 12.61
C ASP A 170 18.50 -13.20 11.89
N GLY A 171 18.25 -11.90 11.96
CA GLY A 171 19.13 -10.87 11.43
C GLY A 171 18.46 -9.51 11.37
N THR A 172 19.14 -8.58 10.72
CA THR A 172 18.63 -7.25 10.39
C THR A 172 18.64 -7.05 8.88
N VAL A 173 17.84 -6.12 8.40
CA VAL A 173 17.84 -5.67 7.01
C VAL A 173 18.91 -4.60 6.86
N ASP A 174 19.79 -4.78 5.89
CA ASP A 174 20.89 -3.85 5.63
C ASP A 174 20.40 -2.43 5.38
N GLY A 175 21.11 -1.47 5.96
CA GLY A 175 20.81 -0.05 5.85
C GLY A 175 19.51 0.38 6.51
N MET A 176 18.90 -0.43 7.38
CA MET A 176 17.68 -0.07 8.12
C MET A 176 17.93 0.23 9.60
N GLY A 177 16.86 0.63 10.30
CA GLY A 177 16.89 1.17 11.66
C GLY A 177 17.53 0.22 12.66
N ALA A 178 17.14 -1.06 12.64
CA ALA A 178 17.68 -2.08 13.52
C ALA A 178 19.19 -2.26 13.35
N GLN A 179 19.67 -2.38 12.10
CA GLN A 179 21.11 -2.49 11.84
C GLN A 179 21.86 -1.23 12.31
N ARG A 180 21.36 -0.03 11.98
CA ARG A 180 21.97 1.25 12.41
C ARG A 180 22.01 1.41 13.93
N ALA A 181 21.01 0.85 14.63
CA ALA A 181 20.95 0.84 16.09
C ALA A 181 21.80 -0.28 16.73
N GLY A 182 22.48 -1.10 15.93
CA GLY A 182 23.39 -2.14 16.40
C GLY A 182 22.71 -3.43 16.86
N LEU A 183 21.46 -3.66 16.44
CA LEU A 183 20.78 -4.96 16.62
C LEU A 183 21.47 -6.02 15.75
N GLN A 184 21.54 -7.24 16.25
CA GLN A 184 22.29 -8.34 15.67
C GLN A 184 21.46 -9.62 15.64
N ARG A 185 21.95 -10.62 14.90
CA ARG A 185 21.42 -11.98 14.99
C ARG A 185 21.48 -12.47 16.43
N ASP A 186 20.44 -13.20 16.83
CA ASP A 186 20.24 -13.79 18.15
C ASP A 186 20.05 -12.79 19.30
N ASP A 187 19.88 -11.50 19.00
CA ASP A 187 19.26 -10.58 19.96
C ASP A 187 17.80 -10.99 20.21
N VAL A 188 17.38 -10.92 21.47
CA VAL A 188 16.00 -11.18 21.90
C VAL A 188 15.37 -9.88 22.38
N LEU A 189 14.47 -9.31 21.59
CA LEU A 189 13.76 -8.08 21.94
C LEU A 189 12.70 -8.38 23.00
N VAL A 190 12.71 -7.60 24.08
CA VAL A 190 11.78 -7.78 25.22
C VAL A 190 10.94 -6.55 25.50
N SER A 191 11.35 -5.37 25.02
CA SER A 191 10.51 -4.17 25.05
C SER A 191 10.82 -3.24 23.89
N MET A 192 9.80 -2.52 23.42
CA MET A 192 9.93 -1.45 22.44
C MET A 192 8.95 -0.32 22.77
N ALA A 193 9.40 0.92 22.70
CA ALA A 193 8.60 2.11 23.01
C ALA A 193 7.88 2.01 24.37
N GLY A 194 8.55 1.42 25.37
CA GLY A 194 8.01 1.22 26.72
C GLY A 194 6.94 0.12 26.85
N LYS A 195 6.64 -0.62 25.77
CA LYS A 195 5.69 -1.73 25.75
C LYS A 195 6.43 -3.07 25.72
N PRO A 196 5.94 -4.12 26.39
CA PRO A 196 6.57 -5.44 26.37
C PRO A 196 6.43 -6.11 24.99
N ILE A 197 7.43 -6.88 24.61
CA ILE A 197 7.41 -7.74 23.41
C ILE A 197 7.33 -9.19 23.86
N THR A 198 6.36 -9.92 23.32
CA THR A 198 6.09 -11.34 23.58
C THR A 198 6.48 -12.18 22.37
N ASN A 199 6.31 -13.51 22.47
CA ASN A 199 6.64 -14.45 21.39
C ASN A 199 5.71 -14.32 20.18
N ASP A 200 4.55 -13.69 20.34
CA ASP A 200 3.65 -13.40 19.25
C ASP A 200 3.99 -12.05 18.59
N PHE A 201 3.82 -12.01 17.27
CA PHE A 201 4.10 -10.82 16.48
C PHE A 201 3.11 -9.66 16.76
N SER A 202 1.98 -9.92 17.41
CA SER A 202 0.96 -8.90 17.67
C SER A 202 1.43 -7.88 18.71
N SER A 203 2.22 -8.31 19.69
CA SER A 203 2.85 -7.39 20.67
C SER A 203 3.71 -6.32 20.00
N LEU A 204 4.42 -6.68 18.93
CA LEU A 204 5.23 -5.73 18.15
C LEU A 204 4.35 -4.70 17.45
N GLN A 205 3.23 -5.11 16.87
CA GLN A 205 2.27 -4.20 16.24
C GLN A 205 1.70 -3.21 17.26
N VAL A 206 1.36 -3.69 18.46
CA VAL A 206 0.90 -2.84 19.57
C VAL A 206 2.02 -1.90 20.02
N ALA A 207 3.26 -2.38 20.07
CA ALA A 207 4.42 -1.58 20.49
C ALA A 207 4.64 -0.36 19.59
N ILE A 208 4.52 -0.55 18.28
CA ILE A 208 4.75 0.50 17.27
C ILE A 208 3.48 1.25 16.85
N ALA A 209 2.33 0.97 17.47
CA ALA A 209 1.10 1.70 17.21
C ALA A 209 1.30 3.19 17.53
N GLY A 210 1.06 4.05 16.53
CA GLY A 210 1.26 5.50 16.61
C GLY A 210 2.68 5.99 16.31
N VAL A 211 3.65 5.08 16.10
CA VAL A 211 5.03 5.43 15.72
C VAL A 211 5.12 5.65 14.21
N LYS A 212 5.79 6.72 13.79
CA LYS A 212 6.04 7.07 12.38
C LYS A 212 7.49 6.76 12.00
N GLY A 213 7.73 6.51 10.71
CA GLY A 213 9.08 6.40 10.17
C GLY A 213 9.85 7.71 10.39
N GLY A 214 11.05 7.62 10.96
CA GLY A 214 11.85 8.75 11.40
C GLY A 214 11.83 8.97 12.92
N ASP A 215 10.82 8.46 13.63
CA ASP A 215 10.75 8.52 15.09
C ASP A 215 11.88 7.70 15.72
N VAL A 216 12.34 8.12 16.90
CA VAL A 216 13.31 7.37 17.69
C VAL A 216 12.57 6.67 18.82
N VAL A 217 12.66 5.35 18.84
CA VAL A 217 12.10 4.52 19.91
C VAL A 217 13.21 3.87 20.72
N GLU A 218 12.93 3.65 21.99
CA GLU A 218 13.78 2.84 22.84
C GLU A 218 13.46 1.35 22.65
N VAL A 219 14.48 0.53 22.53
CA VAL A 219 14.38 -0.93 22.43
C VAL A 219 15.21 -1.55 23.54
N GLU A 220 14.58 -2.43 24.33
CA GLU A 220 15.28 -3.28 25.29
C GLU A 220 15.39 -4.70 24.73
N LEU A 221 16.59 -5.26 24.82
CA LEU A 221 16.89 -6.59 24.29
C LEU A 221 17.87 -7.33 25.18
N TYR A 222 17.94 -8.65 25.03
CA TYR A 222 19.00 -9.48 25.57
C TYR A 222 19.94 -9.93 24.47
N ARG A 223 21.25 -9.85 24.76
CA ARG A 223 22.31 -10.46 23.97
C ARG A 223 23.07 -11.42 24.87
N GLY A 224 22.72 -12.71 24.80
CA GLY A 224 23.04 -13.66 25.84
C GLY A 224 22.47 -13.24 27.19
N ALA A 225 23.26 -13.33 28.26
CA ALA A 225 22.80 -12.93 29.60
C ALA A 225 22.69 -11.41 29.82
N GLU A 226 23.26 -10.59 28.93
CA GLU A 226 23.33 -9.14 29.09
C GLU A 226 22.06 -8.46 28.57
N LYS A 227 21.40 -7.68 29.45
CA LYS A 227 20.31 -6.79 29.04
C LYS A 227 20.88 -5.49 28.48
N LYS A 228 20.52 -5.15 27.25
CA LYS A 228 20.89 -3.91 26.57
C LYS A 228 19.67 -3.04 26.31
N LYS A 229 19.91 -1.75 26.23
CA LYS A 229 18.93 -0.73 25.84
C LYS A 229 19.55 0.12 24.74
N VAL A 230 18.84 0.29 23.63
CA VAL A 230 19.29 1.03 22.45
C VAL A 230 18.23 1.99 21.96
N SER A 231 18.65 3.15 21.46
CA SER A 231 17.77 4.08 20.76
C SER A 231 17.80 3.74 19.26
N MET A 232 16.65 3.37 18.72
CA MET A 232 16.49 2.98 17.33
C MET A 232 15.64 4.00 16.58
N GLN A 233 16.19 4.60 15.54
CA GLN A 233 15.40 5.41 14.60
C GLN A 233 14.65 4.49 13.63
N MET A 234 13.32 4.57 13.63
CA MET A 234 12.47 3.86 12.68
C MET A 234 12.80 4.28 11.26
N SER A 235 13.02 3.32 10.37
CA SER A 235 13.16 3.64 8.95
C SER A 235 11.80 3.99 8.36
N LYS A 236 11.81 4.82 7.32
CA LYS A 236 10.63 5.03 6.47
C LYS A 236 10.52 3.88 5.48
N ARG A 237 9.32 3.66 4.94
CA ARG A 237 9.15 2.75 3.81
C ARG A 237 9.92 3.33 2.61
N PRO A 238 10.82 2.56 1.97
CA PRO A 238 11.41 2.98 0.71
C PRO A 238 10.29 3.20 -0.31
N MET A 239 10.20 4.42 -0.84
CA MET A 239 9.24 4.78 -1.89
C MET A 239 10.01 4.99 -3.19
N PRO A 240 9.53 4.47 -4.33
CA PRO A 240 10.16 4.75 -5.62
C PRO A 240 10.03 6.25 -5.95
N ASP A 241 11.02 6.75 -6.67
CA ASP A 241 10.95 8.07 -7.29
C ASP A 241 10.09 7.96 -8.55
N VAL A 242 8.95 8.65 -8.57
CA VAL A 242 8.00 8.62 -9.69
C VAL A 242 8.19 9.92 -10.48
N PRO A 243 8.76 9.88 -11.69
CA PRO A 243 8.89 11.09 -12.50
C PRO A 243 7.51 11.53 -12.99
N PHE A 244 7.14 12.80 -12.79
CA PHE A 244 5.93 13.43 -13.35
C PHE A 244 6.11 13.74 -14.85
N ASN A 245 6.54 12.74 -15.61
CA ASN A 245 6.72 12.76 -17.05
C ASN A 245 6.43 11.35 -17.58
N PRO A 246 5.33 11.16 -18.33
CA PRO A 246 4.93 9.85 -18.85
C PRO A 246 6.03 9.07 -19.59
N ALA A 247 6.83 9.76 -20.42
CA ALA A 247 7.89 9.12 -21.18
C ALA A 247 9.06 8.66 -20.29
N GLU A 248 9.45 9.48 -19.30
CA GLU A 248 10.50 9.07 -18.34
C GLU A 248 10.00 7.96 -17.41
N LEU A 249 8.72 8.00 -16.99
CA LEU A 249 8.10 6.93 -16.21
C LEU A 249 8.11 5.60 -16.98
N ALA A 250 7.67 5.61 -18.25
CA ALA A 250 7.68 4.43 -19.10
C ALA A 250 9.10 3.88 -19.33
N LYS A 251 10.09 4.75 -19.50
CA LYS A 251 11.50 4.38 -19.60
C LYS A 251 12.03 3.73 -18.32
N GLN A 252 11.73 4.30 -17.15
CA GLN A 252 12.12 3.72 -15.86
C GLN A 252 11.44 2.36 -15.64
N ALA A 253 10.15 2.25 -15.94
CA ALA A 253 9.42 0.99 -15.86
C ALA A 253 10.03 -0.06 -16.80
N ARG A 254 10.32 0.29 -18.06
CA ARG A 254 10.98 -0.59 -19.03
C ARG A 254 12.31 -1.14 -18.49
N ALA A 255 13.12 -0.29 -17.83
CA ALA A 255 14.38 -0.71 -17.23
C ALA A 255 14.22 -1.73 -16.08
N MET A 256 13.04 -1.81 -15.46
CA MET A 256 12.72 -2.82 -14.43
C MET A 256 12.05 -4.07 -15.03
N PHE A 257 11.17 -3.90 -16.01
CA PHE A 257 10.43 -5.00 -16.63
C PHE A 257 11.33 -5.86 -17.54
N GLU A 258 12.19 -5.26 -18.37
CA GLU A 258 13.01 -6.02 -19.32
C GLU A 258 13.90 -7.07 -18.63
N PRO A 259 14.67 -6.75 -17.57
CA PRO A 259 15.45 -7.77 -16.86
C PRO A 259 14.60 -8.86 -16.21
N ALA A 260 13.40 -8.52 -15.71
CA ALA A 260 12.49 -9.49 -15.10
C ALA A 260 11.92 -10.46 -16.14
N LEU A 261 11.52 -9.94 -17.31
CA LEU A 261 11.07 -10.75 -18.45
C LEU A 261 12.19 -11.65 -18.96
N ASP A 262 13.40 -11.11 -19.16
CA ASP A 262 14.57 -11.89 -19.57
C ASP A 262 14.89 -13.03 -18.60
N GLU A 263 14.75 -12.80 -17.29
CA GLU A 263 14.98 -13.84 -16.29
C GLU A 263 13.93 -14.96 -16.38
N ILE A 264 12.66 -14.62 -16.57
CA ILE A 264 11.61 -15.62 -16.83
C ILE A 264 11.95 -16.42 -18.08
N GLU A 265 12.32 -15.78 -19.20
CA GLU A 265 12.65 -16.50 -20.44
C GLU A 265 13.83 -17.46 -20.26
N LYS A 266 14.86 -17.05 -19.51
CA LYS A 266 16.01 -17.92 -19.20
C LYS A 266 15.60 -19.19 -18.45
N THR A 267 14.56 -19.16 -17.62
CA THR A 267 14.11 -20.38 -16.92
C THR A 267 13.67 -21.48 -17.88
N PHE A 268 13.20 -21.14 -19.08
CA PHE A 268 12.73 -22.09 -20.10
C PHE A 268 13.83 -22.52 -21.09
N ALA A 269 15.06 -22.02 -20.96
CA ALA A 269 16.14 -22.32 -21.90
C ALA A 269 16.44 -23.82 -21.94
N GLY A 270 16.27 -24.44 -23.12
CA GLY A 270 16.50 -25.88 -23.33
C GLY A 270 15.35 -26.78 -22.88
N CYS A 271 14.20 -26.22 -22.49
CA CYS A 271 12.98 -26.98 -22.17
C CYS A 271 12.10 -27.19 -23.41
N THR A 272 11.30 -28.27 -23.38
CA THR A 272 10.28 -28.54 -24.41
C THR A 272 8.90 -28.04 -23.98
N ASP A 273 8.02 -27.80 -24.94
CA ASP A 273 6.62 -27.42 -24.66
C ASP A 273 5.91 -28.49 -23.80
N GLU A 274 6.16 -29.77 -24.05
CA GLU A 274 5.60 -30.88 -23.27
C GLU A 274 6.04 -30.83 -21.80
N GLN A 275 7.32 -30.56 -21.55
CA GLN A 275 7.84 -30.38 -20.18
C GLN A 275 7.16 -29.20 -19.48
N ALA A 276 7.01 -28.07 -20.19
CA ALA A 276 6.43 -26.86 -19.63
C ALA A 276 4.91 -26.96 -19.36
N MET A 277 4.20 -27.85 -20.06
CA MET A 277 2.78 -28.13 -19.84
C MET A 277 2.51 -29.10 -18.69
N LYS A 278 3.51 -29.87 -18.24
CA LYS A 278 3.32 -30.90 -17.22
C LYS A 278 3.18 -30.26 -15.84
N ARG A 279 2.07 -30.55 -15.15
CA ARG A 279 1.87 -30.19 -13.74
C ARG A 279 2.73 -31.10 -12.85
N PRO A 280 3.41 -30.58 -11.81
CA PRO A 280 4.16 -31.42 -10.87
C PRO A 280 3.25 -32.32 -10.02
N ALA A 281 2.08 -31.79 -9.65
CA ALA A 281 1.05 -32.48 -8.88
C ALA A 281 -0.35 -31.99 -9.33
N PRO A 282 -1.44 -32.72 -9.04
CA PRO A 282 -2.79 -32.33 -9.48
C PRO A 282 -3.26 -30.94 -9.03
N ASN A 283 -2.77 -30.47 -7.90
CA ASN A 283 -3.10 -29.18 -7.28
C ASN A 283 -2.03 -28.10 -7.49
N GLU A 284 -1.00 -28.38 -8.29
CA GLU A 284 0.06 -27.42 -8.62
C GLU A 284 -0.04 -27.01 -10.09
N TRP A 285 0.36 -25.77 -10.38
CA TRP A 285 0.41 -25.26 -11.74
C TRP A 285 1.65 -25.75 -12.49
N SER A 286 1.50 -26.02 -13.78
CA SER A 286 2.62 -26.21 -14.69
C SER A 286 3.38 -24.89 -14.91
N ALA A 287 4.56 -24.98 -15.52
CA ALA A 287 5.35 -23.79 -15.83
C ALA A 287 4.60 -22.80 -16.74
N LEU A 288 3.86 -23.28 -17.75
CA LEU A 288 3.03 -22.41 -18.59
C LEU A 288 1.82 -21.85 -17.83
N GLU A 289 1.24 -22.58 -16.89
CA GLU A 289 0.14 -22.06 -16.06
C GLU A 289 0.62 -20.96 -15.11
N VAL A 290 1.86 -21.03 -14.62
CA VAL A 290 2.48 -19.92 -13.88
C VAL A 290 2.66 -18.70 -14.78
N VAL A 291 3.15 -18.86 -16.01
CA VAL A 291 3.24 -17.72 -16.98
C VAL A 291 1.84 -17.17 -17.32
N ALA A 292 0.83 -18.02 -17.44
CA ALA A 292 -0.55 -17.59 -17.63
C ALA A 292 -1.05 -16.74 -16.45
N HIS A 293 -0.75 -17.13 -15.22
CA HIS A 293 -1.03 -16.33 -14.03
C HIS A 293 -0.36 -14.95 -14.11
N LEU A 294 0.92 -14.87 -14.52
CA LEU A 294 1.60 -13.59 -14.71
C LEU A 294 0.90 -12.71 -15.76
N ILE A 295 0.52 -13.26 -16.90
CA ILE A 295 -0.24 -12.55 -17.95
C ILE A 295 -1.55 -11.99 -17.38
N GLN A 296 -2.27 -12.78 -16.59
CA GLN A 296 -3.52 -12.33 -15.98
C GLN A 296 -3.29 -11.24 -14.91
N GLY A 297 -2.19 -11.32 -14.17
CA GLY A 297 -1.75 -10.26 -13.26
C GLY A 297 -1.51 -8.94 -14.00
N GLU A 298 -0.78 -8.96 -15.12
CA GLU A 298 -0.51 -7.75 -15.90
C GLU A 298 -1.78 -7.16 -16.54
N ARG A 299 -2.74 -8.01 -16.95
CA ARG A 299 -4.06 -7.54 -17.39
C ARG A 299 -4.84 -6.86 -16.27
N PHE A 300 -4.81 -7.44 -15.07
CA PHE A 300 -5.41 -6.82 -13.89
C PHE A 300 -4.74 -5.47 -13.60
N ASN A 301 -3.42 -5.40 -13.62
CA ASN A 301 -2.66 -4.16 -13.42
C ASN A 301 -3.03 -3.09 -14.46
N ALA A 302 -3.12 -3.44 -15.74
CA ALA A 302 -3.52 -2.50 -16.79
C ALA A 302 -4.92 -1.91 -16.56
N ASN A 303 -5.89 -2.75 -16.17
CA ASN A 303 -7.24 -2.29 -15.82
C ASN A 303 -7.24 -1.39 -14.56
N TYR A 304 -6.52 -1.81 -13.52
CA TYR A 304 -6.37 -1.05 -12.29
C TYR A 304 -5.76 0.34 -12.55
N LEU A 305 -4.64 0.39 -13.26
CA LEU A 305 -3.92 1.61 -13.57
C LEU A 305 -4.77 2.56 -14.44
N SER A 306 -5.51 2.01 -15.41
CA SER A 306 -6.47 2.79 -16.21
C SER A 306 -7.58 3.40 -15.35
N SER A 307 -8.08 2.65 -14.36
CA SER A 307 -9.14 3.11 -13.46
C SER A 307 -8.73 4.27 -12.54
N LEU A 308 -7.43 4.49 -12.34
CA LEU A 308 -6.95 5.66 -11.59
C LEU A 308 -7.16 6.96 -12.37
N ILE A 309 -7.20 6.91 -13.70
CA ILE A 309 -7.32 8.10 -14.56
C ILE A 309 -8.72 8.69 -14.50
N ASP A 310 -9.74 7.86 -14.70
CA ASP A 310 -11.14 8.29 -14.66
C ASP A 310 -11.76 8.21 -13.24
N GLY A 311 -11.06 7.56 -12.30
CA GLY A 311 -11.51 7.37 -10.93
C GLY A 311 -12.52 6.23 -10.76
N TYR A 312 -12.59 5.29 -11.72
CA TYR A 312 -13.45 4.10 -11.68
C TYR A 312 -12.79 2.92 -10.94
N GLU A 313 -12.21 3.19 -9.77
CA GLU A 313 -11.42 2.18 -9.05
C GLU A 313 -12.35 1.11 -8.41
N PRO A 314 -12.25 -0.18 -8.78
CA PRO A 314 -13.12 -1.22 -8.26
C PRO A 314 -12.84 -1.51 -6.77
N THR A 315 -13.86 -2.02 -6.08
CA THR A 315 -13.76 -2.59 -4.73
C THR A 315 -14.22 -4.04 -4.80
N THR A 316 -13.31 -4.98 -4.54
CA THR A 316 -13.55 -6.42 -4.71
C THR A 316 -12.96 -7.23 -3.56
N ASP A 317 -13.58 -8.37 -3.23
CA ASP A 317 -13.09 -9.29 -2.18
C ASP A 317 -11.86 -10.12 -2.62
N GLY A 318 -11.46 -10.00 -3.88
CA GLY A 318 -10.31 -10.70 -4.43
C GLY A 318 -9.88 -10.15 -5.80
N PHE A 319 -8.81 -10.72 -6.35
CA PHE A 319 -8.17 -10.24 -7.58
C PHE A 319 -8.75 -10.82 -8.87
N GLY A 320 -9.43 -11.96 -8.80
CA GLY A 320 -10.00 -12.65 -9.97
C GLY A 320 -8.97 -13.26 -10.95
N SER A 321 -7.68 -12.97 -10.81
CA SER A 321 -6.60 -13.43 -11.69
C SER A 321 -6.23 -14.91 -11.53
N ASN A 322 -6.64 -15.56 -10.43
CA ASN A 322 -6.23 -16.93 -10.06
C ASN A 322 -7.31 -17.98 -10.32
N VAL A 323 -8.33 -17.65 -11.12
CA VAL A 323 -9.37 -18.62 -11.50
C VAL A 323 -8.75 -19.66 -12.43
N ASN A 324 -8.67 -20.93 -12.00
CA ASN A 324 -8.04 -22.01 -12.76
C ASN A 324 -8.56 -22.11 -14.21
N ALA A 325 -9.87 -21.94 -14.43
CA ALA A 325 -10.42 -21.94 -15.79
C ALA A 325 -9.87 -20.82 -16.69
N SER A 326 -9.57 -19.65 -16.12
CA SER A 326 -8.97 -18.51 -16.83
C SER A 326 -7.49 -18.78 -17.17
N VAL A 327 -6.77 -19.34 -16.21
CA VAL A 327 -5.37 -19.78 -16.38
C VAL A 327 -5.29 -20.83 -17.48
N GLU A 328 -6.09 -21.89 -17.40
CA GLU A 328 -6.15 -22.95 -18.42
C GLU A 328 -6.57 -22.42 -19.79
N ALA A 329 -7.55 -21.51 -19.85
CA ALA A 329 -7.97 -20.88 -21.11
C ALA A 329 -6.80 -20.12 -21.77
N THR A 330 -5.97 -19.45 -20.99
CA THR A 330 -4.80 -18.71 -21.47
C THR A 330 -3.76 -19.65 -22.07
N VAL A 331 -3.46 -20.77 -21.40
CA VAL A 331 -2.54 -21.79 -21.90
C VAL A 331 -3.10 -22.45 -23.17
N ARG A 332 -4.39 -22.79 -23.22
CA ARG A 332 -5.02 -23.39 -24.41
C ARG A 332 -5.01 -22.44 -25.61
N ALA A 333 -5.12 -21.13 -25.38
CA ALA A 333 -5.02 -20.12 -26.43
C ALA A 333 -3.57 -19.87 -26.90
N ASN A 334 -2.57 -20.25 -26.10
CA ASN A 334 -1.15 -20.04 -26.36
C ASN A 334 -0.35 -21.33 -26.03
N PRO A 335 -0.56 -22.43 -26.77
CA PRO A 335 -0.11 -23.77 -26.38
C PRO A 335 1.39 -24.03 -26.65
N SER A 336 2.27 -23.08 -26.33
CA SER A 336 3.74 -23.27 -26.38
C SER A 336 4.46 -22.25 -25.50
N ILE A 337 5.69 -22.59 -25.09
CA ILE A 337 6.60 -21.68 -24.38
C ILE A 337 6.71 -20.36 -25.14
N LYS A 338 6.97 -20.42 -26.45
CA LYS A 338 7.14 -19.22 -27.28
C LYS A 338 5.89 -18.34 -27.25
N GLN A 339 4.70 -18.91 -27.47
CA GLN A 339 3.45 -18.13 -27.50
C GLN A 339 3.13 -17.50 -26.14
N MET A 340 3.39 -18.21 -25.04
CA MET A 340 3.18 -17.71 -23.68
C MET A 340 4.12 -16.56 -23.33
N LEU A 341 5.42 -16.71 -23.60
CA LEU A 341 6.41 -15.66 -23.36
C LEU A 341 6.14 -14.42 -24.24
N ASP A 342 5.83 -14.64 -25.53
CA ASP A 342 5.43 -13.55 -26.42
C ASP A 342 4.15 -12.84 -25.92
N ALA A 343 3.19 -13.58 -25.36
CA ALA A 343 1.96 -13.00 -24.82
C ALA A 343 2.22 -12.14 -23.57
N LEU A 344 3.09 -12.60 -22.67
CA LEU A 344 3.52 -11.82 -21.51
C LEU A 344 4.24 -10.54 -21.93
N ARG A 345 5.21 -10.64 -22.86
CA ARG A 345 5.92 -9.47 -23.40
C ARG A 345 4.97 -8.48 -24.07
N ARG A 346 3.99 -8.96 -24.85
CA ARG A 346 2.99 -8.09 -25.49
C ARG A 346 2.17 -7.32 -24.45
N MET A 347 1.71 -7.98 -23.39
CA MET A 347 0.93 -7.34 -22.33
C MET A 347 1.74 -6.25 -21.61
N VAL A 348 2.98 -6.54 -21.25
CA VAL A 348 3.87 -5.54 -20.64
C VAL A 348 4.16 -4.38 -21.61
N ASN A 349 4.43 -4.68 -22.88
CA ASN A 349 4.69 -3.64 -23.87
C ASN A 349 3.48 -2.74 -24.11
N GLU A 350 2.26 -3.30 -24.13
CA GLU A 350 1.02 -2.52 -24.20
C GLU A 350 0.89 -1.58 -22.99
N LEU A 351 1.17 -2.07 -21.77
CA LEU A 351 1.15 -1.25 -20.56
C LEU A 351 2.19 -0.11 -20.59
N LEU A 352 3.40 -0.38 -21.10
CA LEU A 352 4.44 0.64 -21.24
C LEU A 352 4.07 1.70 -22.28
N ILE A 353 3.51 1.29 -23.43
CA ILE A 353 2.99 2.21 -24.44
C ILE A 353 1.83 3.03 -23.87
N TYR A 354 0.90 2.39 -23.16
CA TYR A 354 -0.20 3.08 -22.49
C TYR A 354 0.32 4.15 -21.52
N THR A 355 1.39 3.85 -20.78
CA THR A 355 2.04 4.80 -19.89
C THR A 355 2.56 6.03 -20.64
N GLU A 356 3.14 5.87 -21.83
CA GLU A 356 3.60 7.00 -22.68
C GLU A 356 2.43 7.87 -23.19
N LEU A 357 1.24 7.27 -23.31
CA LEU A 357 0.02 7.92 -23.83
C LEU A 357 -0.85 8.57 -22.76
N ILE A 358 -0.40 8.55 -21.50
CA ILE A 358 -1.13 9.18 -20.39
C ILE A 358 -1.41 10.67 -20.71
N PRO A 359 -2.66 11.13 -20.55
CA PRO A 359 -3.02 12.52 -20.85
C PRO A 359 -2.34 13.50 -19.89
N ALA A 360 -1.94 14.66 -20.41
CA ALA A 360 -1.25 15.70 -19.62
C ALA A 360 -2.05 16.14 -18.37
N GLU A 361 -3.38 16.20 -18.47
CA GLU A 361 -4.25 16.53 -17.32
C GLU A 361 -4.14 15.51 -16.18
N PHE A 362 -3.91 14.23 -16.48
CA PHE A 362 -3.71 13.23 -15.42
C PHE A 362 -2.37 13.42 -14.72
N VAL A 363 -1.33 13.88 -15.43
CA VAL A 363 -0.01 14.20 -14.84
C VAL A 363 -0.11 15.32 -13.81
N GLU A 364 -1.02 16.29 -14.01
CA GLU A 364 -1.30 17.36 -13.05
C GLU A 364 -1.97 16.84 -11.76
N ASN A 365 -2.70 15.72 -11.82
CA ASN A 365 -3.29 15.07 -10.66
C ASN A 365 -2.24 14.24 -9.92
N LYS A 366 -1.42 14.91 -9.12
CA LYS A 366 -0.23 14.30 -8.53
C LYS A 366 -0.51 13.06 -7.67
N GLY A 367 -1.61 13.06 -6.91
CA GLY A 367 -2.00 11.92 -6.07
C GLY A 367 -2.24 10.66 -6.90
N SER A 368 -3.15 10.75 -7.88
CA SER A 368 -3.48 9.61 -8.75
C SER A 368 -2.31 9.21 -9.64
N TYR A 369 -1.56 10.19 -10.18
CA TYR A 369 -0.38 9.92 -11.00
C TYR A 369 0.73 9.22 -10.23
N TYR A 370 1.01 9.65 -9.00
CA TYR A 370 2.01 8.98 -8.17
C TYR A 370 1.59 7.56 -7.81
N ARG A 371 0.31 7.31 -7.49
CA ARG A 371 -0.23 5.95 -7.29
C ARG A 371 -0.08 5.09 -8.55
N PHE A 372 -0.31 5.66 -9.73
CA PHE A 372 -0.07 4.98 -11.01
C PHE A 372 1.39 4.56 -11.15
N GLY A 373 2.33 5.50 -10.98
CA GLY A 373 3.76 5.21 -11.09
C GLY A 373 4.26 4.23 -10.03
N LEU A 374 3.76 4.33 -8.80
CA LEU A 374 4.07 3.39 -7.72
C LEU A 374 3.66 1.96 -8.08
N GLY A 375 2.48 1.77 -8.68
CA GLY A 375 2.01 0.46 -9.14
C GLY A 375 2.85 -0.10 -10.30
N LEU A 376 3.37 0.78 -11.16
CA LEU A 376 4.17 0.39 -12.32
C LEU A 376 5.64 0.08 -11.98
N LEU A 377 6.25 0.80 -11.03
CA LEU A 377 7.67 0.70 -10.68
C LEU A 377 8.00 -0.40 -9.66
N GLN A 378 7.18 -1.46 -9.60
CA GLN A 378 7.34 -2.58 -8.68
C GLN A 378 7.22 -3.98 -9.32
N PRO A 379 7.64 -4.20 -10.59
CA PRO A 379 7.35 -5.45 -11.28
C PRO A 379 8.05 -6.68 -10.67
N GLY A 380 9.19 -6.46 -10.02
CA GLY A 380 10.00 -7.53 -9.42
C GLY A 380 9.29 -8.26 -8.27
N PHE A 381 8.34 -7.63 -7.58
CA PHE A 381 7.60 -8.30 -6.50
C PHE A 381 6.69 -9.41 -7.01
N HIS A 382 6.21 -9.31 -8.26
CA HIS A 382 5.35 -10.33 -8.85
C HIS A 382 6.13 -11.20 -9.82
N LEU A 383 6.72 -10.63 -10.87
CA LEU A 383 7.39 -11.39 -11.93
C LEU A 383 8.53 -12.27 -11.39
N ASN A 384 9.43 -11.70 -10.59
CA ASN A 384 10.59 -12.45 -10.11
C ASN A 384 10.25 -13.46 -9.02
N ALA A 385 9.16 -13.23 -8.27
CA ALA A 385 8.74 -14.11 -7.19
C ALA A 385 8.34 -15.51 -7.69
N HIS A 386 8.00 -15.64 -8.98
CA HIS A 386 7.57 -16.91 -9.56
C HIS A 386 8.69 -17.67 -10.31
N ASN A 387 9.90 -17.11 -10.41
CA ASN A 387 11.00 -17.77 -11.13
C ASN A 387 11.36 -19.14 -10.53
N GLU A 388 11.41 -19.25 -9.20
CA GLU A 388 11.68 -20.53 -8.52
C GLU A 388 10.55 -21.54 -8.74
N GLN A 389 9.29 -21.09 -8.68
CA GLN A 389 8.13 -21.94 -8.96
C GLN A 389 8.17 -22.50 -10.39
N ILE A 390 8.53 -21.67 -11.37
CA ILE A 390 8.69 -22.09 -12.77
C ILE A 390 9.79 -23.15 -12.89
N ARG A 391 10.97 -22.90 -12.31
CA ARG A 391 12.09 -23.86 -12.35
C ARG A 391 11.70 -25.21 -11.74
N ASN A 392 11.06 -25.19 -10.57
CA ASN A 392 10.59 -26.41 -9.90
C ASN A 392 9.58 -27.18 -10.77
N ALA A 393 8.66 -26.47 -11.43
CA ALA A 393 7.69 -27.10 -12.32
C ALA A 393 8.35 -27.75 -13.55
N LEU A 394 9.32 -27.06 -14.17
CA LEU A 394 10.08 -27.58 -15.31
C LEU A 394 10.92 -28.81 -14.94
N GLU A 395 11.52 -28.84 -13.75
CA GLU A 395 12.28 -30.00 -13.26
C GLU A 395 11.39 -31.21 -13.02
N ALA A 396 10.19 -31.02 -12.46
CA ALA A 396 9.20 -32.08 -12.31
C ALA A 396 8.73 -32.61 -13.68
N GLY A 397 8.65 -31.73 -14.69
CA GLY A 397 8.27 -32.06 -16.07
C GLY A 397 9.27 -32.95 -16.83
N LYS A 398 10.53 -33.06 -16.35
CA LYS A 398 11.56 -33.94 -16.95
C LYS A 398 11.40 -35.42 -16.59
N LYS A 399 10.78 -35.70 -15.44
CA LYS A 399 10.42 -37.05 -14.98
C LYS A 399 9.18 -37.51 -15.70
#